data_AF-A0A1D4RCN2-F1
#
_entry.id   AF-A0A1D4RCN2-F1
#
_cell.length_a   1.000
_cell.length_b   1.000
_cell.length_c   1.000
_cell.angle_alpha   90.00
_cell.angle_beta   90.00
_cell.angle_gamma   90.00
#
_symmetry.space_group_name_H-M   'P 1'
#
loop_
_entity.id
_entity.type
_entity.pdbx_description
1 polymer ?
#
loop_
_entity_poly.entity_id
_entity_poly.type
_entity_poly.pdbx_seq_one_letter_code
_entity_poly.pdbx_strand_id
1 'polypeptide(L)'
;MTIKNFTFFSPNGTEFPVGSNNDGKLYMMLTGMGYRTIRRKDWKSPLNTALNVQYVNTSIVAGGRYFELLNETVALKGNAVNYIHANIDLTQTANPVSLSAETSNNSNGVDINNGSGVLKVCFDVVTTSGTGVTSIKPILQASTLDSISANDLSLKDSINANNLSLKGSINANDLSLKDSINANNLSLKGSINANNLSLKGSINANDLSLKGSINANDISLRGTIDVPTQMLTIQTGNGMQLQFTKKNDDLVIVRLFGSVSTTKAGIKMSGPWVDKEFRPAVVQSIVGHFAGHETSFHIDIDTNGSITWWGPDIGKTPIATRGNGSYFIK
;
A
#
# COMPACT_ATOMS: atom_id res chain seq x y z
N MET A 1 43.04 8.38 5.11
CA MET A 1 41.95 7.38 5.04
C MET A 1 42.60 6.01 5.00
N THR A 2 42.37 5.15 5.99
CA THR A 2 42.94 3.80 6.01
C THR A 2 41.82 2.81 5.70
N ILE A 3 41.83 2.22 4.51
CA ILE A 3 40.96 1.10 4.17
C ILE A 3 41.53 -0.13 4.89
N LYS A 4 40.71 -0.85 5.66
CA LYS A 4 41.14 -1.97 6.50
C LYS A 4 40.23 -3.18 6.28
N ASN A 5 40.81 -4.37 6.41
CA ASN A 5 40.15 -5.68 6.47
C ASN A 5 39.46 -6.06 5.15
N PHE A 6 40.09 -7.00 4.46
CA PHE A 6 39.83 -7.35 3.07
C PHE A 6 39.45 -8.83 2.99
N THR A 7 38.42 -9.19 2.22
CA THR A 7 38.16 -10.59 1.82
C THR A 7 39.06 -10.95 0.62
N PHE A 8 40.37 -10.78 0.78
CA PHE A 8 41.37 -10.94 -0.28
C PHE A 8 42.44 -11.95 0.11
N PHE A 9 43.11 -12.52 -0.89
CA PHE A 9 44.28 -13.35 -0.66
C PHE A 9 45.36 -12.59 0.09
N SER A 10 45.91 -13.24 1.10
CA SER A 10 47.01 -12.75 1.91
C SER A 10 48.31 -13.39 1.38
N PRO A 11 49.17 -12.67 0.65
CA PRO A 11 50.33 -13.26 -0.03
C PRO A 11 51.26 -14.05 0.91
N ASN A 12 51.44 -13.56 2.14
CA ASN A 12 52.24 -14.22 3.18
C ASN A 12 51.37 -14.72 4.36
N GLY A 13 50.05 -14.79 4.18
CA GLY A 13 49.12 -15.32 5.19
C GLY A 13 48.80 -14.41 6.40
N THR A 14 49.26 -13.16 6.44
CA THR A 14 49.13 -12.28 7.62
C THR A 14 48.60 -10.87 7.34
N GLU A 15 48.54 -10.45 6.08
CA GLU A 15 48.21 -9.10 5.64
C GLU A 15 46.75 -8.70 5.87
N PHE A 16 45.82 -9.65 5.71
CA PHE A 16 44.38 -9.35 5.71
C PHE A 16 43.58 -10.26 6.67
N PRO A 17 43.86 -10.21 7.99
CA PRO A 17 43.10 -11.00 8.94
C PRO A 17 41.65 -10.51 8.99
N VAL A 18 40.71 -11.43 8.79
CA VAL A 18 39.26 -11.18 8.95
C VAL A 18 38.84 -11.78 10.28
N GLY A 19 38.48 -10.92 11.24
CA GLY A 19 38.01 -11.35 12.55
C GLY A 19 36.50 -11.60 12.57
N SER A 20 36.02 -12.21 13.65
CA SER A 20 34.59 -12.52 13.82
C SER A 20 33.67 -11.29 13.80
N ASN A 21 34.16 -10.11 14.22
CA ASN A 21 33.43 -8.85 14.09
C ASN A 21 33.28 -8.41 12.62
N ASN A 22 34.29 -8.69 11.78
CA ASN A 22 34.26 -8.37 10.36
C ASN A 22 33.27 -9.28 9.63
N ASP A 23 33.34 -10.59 9.89
CA ASP A 23 32.39 -11.56 9.34
C ASP A 23 30.96 -11.31 9.82
N GLY A 24 30.77 -10.93 11.09
CA GLY A 24 29.46 -10.53 11.59
C GLY A 24 28.82 -9.42 10.75
N LYS A 25 29.58 -8.37 10.42
CA LYS A 25 29.09 -7.28 9.55
C LYS A 25 28.83 -7.77 8.13
N LEU A 26 29.72 -8.59 7.57
CA LEU A 26 29.55 -9.18 6.24
C LEU A 26 28.25 -9.99 6.14
N TYR A 27 28.01 -10.91 7.07
CA TYR A 27 26.79 -11.71 7.09
C TYR A 27 25.53 -10.87 7.29
N MET A 28 25.60 -9.82 8.11
CA MET A 28 24.49 -8.89 8.27
C MET A 28 24.13 -8.20 6.96
N MET A 29 25.13 -7.72 6.21
CA MET A 29 24.95 -7.06 4.92
C MET A 29 24.39 -8.02 3.86
N LEU A 30 24.92 -9.25 3.78
CA LEU A 30 24.48 -10.25 2.81
C LEU A 30 23.00 -10.62 2.95
N THR A 31 22.48 -10.67 4.18
CA THR A 31 21.08 -11.01 4.44
C THR A 31 20.16 -9.79 4.63
N GLY A 32 20.73 -8.58 4.64
CA GLY A 32 19.97 -7.35 4.91
C GLY A 32 19.38 -7.29 6.33
N MET A 33 20.05 -7.84 7.34
CA MET A 33 19.54 -7.81 8.73
C MET A 33 20.17 -6.67 9.55
N GLY A 34 19.38 -6.11 10.47
CA GLY A 34 19.88 -5.22 11.53
C GLY A 34 20.03 -5.93 12.89
N TYR A 35 20.49 -5.22 13.92
CA TYR A 35 20.67 -5.74 15.28
C TYR A 35 19.37 -6.01 16.05
N ARG A 36 18.21 -5.63 15.52
CA ARG A 36 16.89 -5.81 16.15
C ARG A 36 16.08 -6.98 15.58
N THR A 37 16.66 -7.74 14.65
CA THR A 37 16.04 -8.93 14.07
C THR A 37 17.02 -10.10 14.13
N ILE A 38 16.53 -11.28 13.83
CA ILE A 38 17.29 -12.53 13.77
C ILE A 38 17.13 -13.20 12.40
N ARG A 39 17.98 -14.19 12.15
CA ARG A 39 17.63 -15.36 11.32
C ARG A 39 17.47 -16.55 12.24
N ARG A 40 16.44 -17.37 12.04
CA ARG A 40 16.21 -18.56 12.85
C ARG A 40 15.64 -19.68 12.01
N LYS A 41 16.10 -20.89 12.31
CA LYS A 41 15.54 -22.12 11.76
C LYS A 41 15.46 -23.19 12.84
N ASP A 42 14.26 -23.72 13.04
CA ASP A 42 14.06 -24.93 13.82
C ASP A 42 14.26 -26.13 12.86
N TRP A 43 15.32 -26.91 13.08
CA TRP A 43 15.59 -28.14 12.34
C TRP A 43 14.84 -29.33 12.96
N LYS A 44 14.63 -29.27 14.27
CA LYS A 44 13.71 -30.12 15.02
C LYS A 44 12.82 -29.21 15.88
N SER A 45 11.53 -29.52 15.92
CA SER A 45 10.56 -28.76 16.70
C SER A 45 10.96 -28.65 18.18
N PRO A 46 10.85 -27.47 18.81
CA PRO A 46 11.00 -27.33 20.25
C PRO A 46 9.98 -28.19 21.03
N LEU A 47 10.36 -28.62 22.23
CA LEU A 47 9.52 -29.41 23.13
C LEU A 47 9.08 -28.58 24.33
N ASN A 48 7.80 -28.70 24.71
CA ASN A 48 7.25 -28.00 25.86
C ASN A 48 6.99 -28.99 27.00
N THR A 49 7.58 -28.73 28.17
CA THR A 49 7.42 -29.56 29.36
C THR A 49 7.14 -28.69 30.56
N ALA A 50 5.89 -28.71 31.06
CA ALA A 50 5.40 -27.79 32.07
C ALA A 50 5.72 -26.32 31.67
N LEU A 51 6.29 -25.53 32.59
CA LEU A 51 6.71 -24.14 32.34
C LEU A 51 8.12 -24.04 31.75
N ASN A 52 8.43 -24.87 30.75
CA ASN A 52 9.71 -24.85 30.04
C ASN A 52 9.52 -25.05 28.54
N VAL A 53 10.38 -24.39 27.74
CA VAL A 53 10.60 -24.73 26.33
C VAL A 53 12.02 -25.26 26.19
N GLN A 54 12.17 -26.42 25.57
CA GLN A 54 13.45 -26.97 25.14
C GLN A 54 13.62 -26.81 23.63
N TYR A 55 14.63 -26.06 23.21
CA TYR A 55 15.06 -25.95 21.82
C TYR A 55 15.94 -27.15 21.47
N VAL A 56 15.33 -28.18 20.86
CA VAL A 56 15.99 -29.46 20.57
C VAL A 56 17.12 -29.30 19.55
N ASN A 57 16.83 -28.63 18.42
CA ASN A 57 17.83 -28.25 17.43
C ASN A 57 17.35 -27.00 16.69
N THR A 58 17.87 -25.85 17.08
CA THR A 58 17.50 -24.54 16.53
C THR A 58 18.76 -23.72 16.24
N SER A 59 18.94 -23.31 14.99
CA SER A 59 20.03 -22.40 14.60
C SER A 59 19.52 -20.96 14.60
N ILE A 60 20.33 -20.04 15.11
CA ILE A 60 20.03 -18.61 15.15
C ILE A 60 21.23 -17.81 14.66
N VAL A 61 20.97 -16.76 13.88
CA VAL A 61 21.92 -15.67 13.59
C VAL A 61 21.37 -14.40 14.22
N ALA A 62 22.15 -13.79 15.12
CA ALA A 62 21.83 -12.51 15.75
C ALA A 62 23.05 -11.58 15.71
N GLY A 63 22.89 -10.35 15.23
CA GLY A 63 24.02 -9.43 15.02
C GLY A 63 25.13 -10.00 14.13
N GLY A 64 24.76 -10.87 13.18
CA GLY A 64 25.69 -11.59 12.31
C GLY A 64 26.43 -12.76 12.97
N ARG A 65 26.13 -13.11 14.22
CA ARG A 65 26.74 -14.23 14.95
C ARG A 65 25.85 -15.46 14.86
N TYR A 66 26.39 -16.55 14.29
CA TYR A 66 25.73 -17.85 14.26
C TYR A 66 25.94 -18.62 15.57
N PHE A 67 24.90 -19.26 16.07
CA PHE A 67 24.95 -20.21 17.17
C PHE A 67 23.79 -21.21 17.08
N GLU A 68 23.92 -22.32 17.82
CA GLU A 68 22.95 -23.41 17.85
C GLU A 68 22.46 -23.64 19.28
N LEU A 69 21.16 -23.90 19.39
CA LEU A 69 20.52 -24.36 20.62
C LEU A 69 20.27 -25.85 20.46
N LEU A 70 21.01 -26.66 21.22
CA LEU A 70 20.97 -28.12 21.16
C LEU A 70 20.51 -28.68 22.51
N ASN A 71 19.22 -29.03 22.60
CA ASN A 71 18.52 -29.40 23.82
C ASN A 71 18.55 -28.32 24.92
N GLU A 72 18.71 -27.06 24.53
CA GLU A 72 18.79 -25.91 25.45
C GLU A 72 17.40 -25.59 26.00
N THR A 73 17.26 -25.49 27.32
CA THR A 73 15.97 -25.32 27.99
C THR A 73 15.86 -23.96 28.65
N VAL A 74 14.77 -23.24 28.37
CA VAL A 74 14.45 -21.97 29.03
C VAL A 74 13.23 -22.13 29.94
N ALA A 75 13.38 -21.74 31.20
CA ALA A 75 12.28 -21.71 32.16
C ALA A 75 11.38 -20.50 31.91
N LEU A 76 10.08 -20.67 32.12
CA LEU A 76 9.06 -19.68 31.82
C LEU A 76 8.35 -19.22 33.09
N LYS A 77 7.89 -17.97 33.09
CA LYS A 77 6.93 -17.47 34.08
C LYS A 77 5.54 -17.96 33.71
N GLY A 78 4.85 -18.63 34.63
CA GLY A 78 3.46 -19.08 34.45
C GLY A 78 2.45 -17.92 34.47
N ASN A 79 1.29 -18.14 33.85
CA ASN A 79 0.23 -17.15 33.65
C ASN A 79 0.75 -15.83 33.04
N ALA A 80 1.69 -15.94 32.09
CA ALA A 80 2.34 -14.78 31.49
C ALA A 80 2.66 -14.99 30.01
N VAL A 81 2.88 -13.87 29.34
CA VAL A 81 3.53 -13.80 28.04
C VAL A 81 5.03 -13.65 28.28
N ASN A 82 5.80 -14.64 27.83
CA ASN A 82 7.25 -14.73 27.97
C ASN A 82 7.89 -14.40 26.62
N TYR A 83 8.74 -13.39 26.59
CA TYR A 83 9.56 -13.02 25.46
C TYR A 83 10.92 -13.70 25.64
N ILE A 84 11.29 -14.57 24.71
CA ILE A 84 12.55 -15.33 24.79
C ILE A 84 13.63 -14.57 24.04
N HIS A 85 14.70 -14.19 24.75
CA HIS A 85 15.82 -13.43 24.22
C HIS A 85 17.07 -14.27 24.09
N ALA A 86 17.82 -14.04 23.00
CA ALA A 86 19.22 -14.38 22.92
C ALA A 86 20.04 -13.18 23.40
N ASN A 87 20.93 -13.42 24.37
CA ASN A 87 21.81 -12.43 24.97
C ASN A 87 23.24 -12.76 24.55
N ILE A 88 23.87 -11.89 23.77
CA ILE A 88 25.24 -12.06 23.27
C ILE A 88 26.17 -11.10 23.97
N ASP A 89 27.06 -11.64 24.79
CA ASP A 89 28.13 -10.92 25.49
C ASP A 89 29.50 -11.43 25.02
N LEU A 90 30.17 -10.65 24.18
CA LEU A 90 31.47 -11.02 23.62
C LEU A 90 32.62 -10.98 24.64
N THR A 91 32.38 -10.44 25.84
CA THR A 91 33.36 -10.53 26.95
C THR A 91 33.37 -11.91 27.59
N GLN A 92 32.29 -12.68 27.46
CA GLN A 92 32.18 -14.06 27.93
C GLN A 92 32.70 -15.03 26.86
N THR A 93 34.03 -15.19 26.80
CA THR A 93 34.68 -15.95 25.72
C THR A 93 34.36 -17.45 25.71
N ALA A 94 34.01 -18.03 26.87
CA ALA A 94 33.66 -19.45 26.96
C ALA A 94 32.22 -19.73 26.49
N ASN A 95 31.26 -18.87 26.90
CA ASN A 95 29.84 -19.01 26.61
C ASN A 95 29.25 -17.64 26.27
N PRO A 96 29.47 -17.14 25.04
CA PRO A 96 29.07 -15.79 24.68
C PRO A 96 27.56 -15.62 24.52
N VAL A 97 26.79 -16.71 24.47
CA VAL A 97 25.34 -16.69 24.28
C VAL A 97 24.65 -17.28 25.50
N SER A 98 23.62 -16.59 26.00
CA SER A 98 22.69 -17.11 27.00
C SER A 98 21.25 -16.80 26.60
N LEU A 99 20.29 -17.58 27.11
CA LEU A 99 18.86 -17.35 26.90
C LEU A 99 18.21 -16.75 28.15
N SER A 100 17.22 -15.88 27.95
CA SER A 100 16.34 -15.40 29.03
C SER A 100 14.88 -15.39 28.60
N ALA A 101 13.97 -15.65 29.54
CA ALA A 101 12.54 -15.43 29.38
C ALA A 101 12.12 -14.18 30.17
N GLU A 102 11.58 -13.19 29.50
CA GLU A 102 11.25 -11.87 30.07
C GLU A 102 9.78 -11.52 29.86
N THR A 103 9.24 -10.57 30.63
CA THR A 103 7.81 -10.19 30.56
C THR A 103 7.50 -9.11 29.51
N SER A 104 8.53 -8.62 28.82
CA SER A 104 8.44 -7.61 27.77
C SER A 104 9.50 -7.86 26.69
N ASN A 105 9.28 -7.35 25.48
CA ASN A 105 10.31 -7.38 24.43
C ASN A 105 11.40 -6.33 24.71
N ASN A 106 12.45 -6.72 25.43
CA ASN A 106 13.59 -5.87 25.77
C ASN A 106 14.74 -5.91 24.73
N SER A 107 14.42 -6.07 23.44
CA SER A 107 15.45 -6.04 22.39
C SER A 107 16.12 -4.66 22.29
N ASN A 108 17.45 -4.61 22.36
CA ASN A 108 18.19 -3.35 22.55
C ASN A 108 18.91 -2.82 21.30
N GLY A 109 19.22 -3.68 20.32
CA GLY A 109 19.89 -3.27 19.07
C GLY A 109 21.33 -2.78 19.25
N VAL A 110 22.01 -3.21 20.31
CA VAL A 110 23.41 -2.86 20.58
C VAL A 110 24.32 -3.39 19.46
N ASP A 111 25.17 -2.52 18.92
CA ASP A 111 26.13 -2.85 17.86
C ASP A 111 27.39 -3.53 18.44
N ILE A 112 27.31 -4.84 18.63
CA ILE A 112 28.41 -5.67 19.17
C ILE A 112 29.58 -5.86 18.20
N ASN A 113 29.48 -5.43 16.93
CA ASN A 113 30.57 -5.59 15.96
C ASN A 113 31.42 -4.31 15.80
N ASN A 114 30.92 -3.16 16.25
CA ASN A 114 31.63 -1.87 16.26
C ASN A 114 31.88 -1.31 17.67
N GLY A 115 31.14 -1.79 18.69
CA GLY A 115 31.27 -1.33 20.07
C GLY A 115 31.24 -2.47 21.08
N SER A 116 31.31 -2.11 22.35
CA SER A 116 31.12 -3.01 23.49
C SER A 116 29.65 -3.04 23.93
N GLY A 117 29.30 -4.08 24.70
CA GLY A 117 27.97 -4.24 25.28
C GLY A 117 27.39 -5.63 25.02
N VAL A 118 26.18 -5.84 25.54
CA VAL A 118 25.43 -7.10 25.39
C VAL A 118 24.29 -6.88 24.41
N LEU A 119 24.31 -7.58 23.28
CA LEU A 119 23.16 -7.58 22.36
C LEU A 119 22.07 -8.46 22.96
N LYS A 120 20.87 -7.90 23.13
CA LYS A 120 19.67 -8.65 23.49
C LYS A 120 18.69 -8.59 22.34
N VAL A 121 18.24 -9.75 21.86
CA VAL A 121 17.24 -9.83 20.79
C VAL A 121 16.23 -10.92 21.06
N CYS A 122 14.94 -10.56 21.02
CA CYS A 122 13.83 -11.48 21.18
C CYS A 122 13.65 -12.31 19.90
N PHE A 123 13.45 -13.62 20.04
CA PHE A 123 13.22 -14.52 18.90
C PHE A 123 11.96 -15.40 19.03
N ASP A 124 11.38 -15.51 20.22
CA ASP A 124 10.10 -16.19 20.47
C ASP A 124 9.21 -15.43 21.46
N VAL A 125 7.90 -15.59 21.30
CA VAL A 125 6.89 -15.16 22.29
C VAL A 125 6.08 -16.38 22.71
N VAL A 126 6.19 -16.76 23.99
CA VAL A 126 5.59 -17.96 24.56
C VAL A 126 4.53 -17.56 25.59
N THR A 127 3.28 -17.89 25.34
CA THR A 127 2.18 -17.68 26.29
C THR A 127 1.99 -18.93 27.13
N THR A 128 1.78 -18.75 28.44
CA THR A 128 1.67 -19.84 29.41
C THR A 128 0.44 -19.70 30.30
N SER A 129 -0.08 -20.84 30.75
CA SER A 129 -0.99 -20.95 31.89
C SER A 129 -0.19 -21.12 33.20
N GLY A 130 -0.86 -21.47 34.30
CA GLY A 130 -0.19 -21.85 35.54
C GLY A 130 0.54 -23.20 35.47
N THR A 131 0.27 -24.02 34.46
CA THR A 131 0.78 -25.41 34.37
C THR A 131 1.61 -25.69 33.12
N GLY A 132 1.51 -24.88 32.06
CA GLY A 132 2.34 -25.09 30.87
C GLY A 132 2.15 -24.07 29.75
N VAL A 133 2.77 -24.36 28.60
CA VAL A 133 2.71 -23.53 27.39
C VAL A 133 1.36 -23.67 26.69
N THR A 134 0.72 -22.55 26.37
CA THR A 134 -0.56 -22.51 25.62
C THR A 134 -0.39 -22.11 24.17
N SER A 135 0.61 -21.28 23.86
CA SER A 135 0.95 -20.90 22.48
C SER A 135 2.38 -20.41 22.35
N ILE A 136 2.97 -20.61 21.17
CA ILE A 136 4.28 -20.09 20.79
C ILE A 136 4.12 -19.33 19.47
N LYS A 137 4.68 -18.12 19.43
CA LYS A 137 4.73 -17.29 18.24
C LYS A 137 6.17 -16.82 17.99
N PRO A 138 6.82 -17.29 16.91
CA PRO A 138 8.12 -16.79 16.49
C PRO A 138 8.09 -15.30 16.15
N ILE A 139 9.20 -14.61 16.43
CA ILE A 139 9.40 -13.23 15.98
C ILE A 139 9.67 -13.23 14.47
N LEU A 140 9.08 -12.24 13.77
CA LEU A 140 9.28 -12.05 12.33
C LEU A 140 10.77 -11.82 12.01
N GLN A 141 11.25 -12.49 10.97
CA GLN A 141 12.63 -12.32 10.47
C GLN A 141 12.65 -11.27 9.37
N ALA A 142 13.08 -10.05 9.68
CA ALA A 142 13.09 -8.93 8.73
C ALA A 142 14.32 -8.95 7.81
N SER A 143 14.10 -8.71 6.52
CA SER A 143 15.14 -8.44 5.52
C SER A 143 14.93 -7.04 4.95
N THR A 144 15.90 -6.16 5.15
CA THR A 144 15.92 -4.80 4.62
C THR A 144 16.75 -4.79 3.34
N LEU A 145 16.09 -4.52 2.20
CA LEU A 145 16.69 -4.49 0.87
C LEU A 145 16.43 -3.12 0.23
N ASP A 146 17.35 -2.65 -0.62
CA ASP A 146 17.25 -1.34 -1.29
C ASP A 146 16.54 -1.43 -2.67
N SER A 147 17.04 -2.31 -3.54
CA SER A 147 16.46 -2.59 -4.86
C SER A 147 16.29 -4.09 -5.07
N ILE A 148 15.19 -4.50 -5.71
CA ILE A 148 14.86 -5.89 -6.00
C ILE A 148 14.59 -6.02 -7.49
N SER A 149 15.38 -6.86 -8.16
CA SER A 149 15.11 -7.36 -9.51
C SER A 149 14.75 -8.84 -9.41
N ALA A 150 13.55 -9.21 -9.83
CA ALA A 150 13.05 -10.58 -9.72
C ALA A 150 12.17 -10.91 -10.95
N ASN A 151 12.25 -12.15 -11.43
CA ASN A 151 11.36 -12.63 -12.50
C ASN A 151 9.91 -12.66 -12.03
N ASP A 152 9.70 -13.18 -10.81
CA ASP A 152 8.42 -13.24 -10.12
C ASP A 152 8.59 -12.71 -8.69
N LEU A 153 7.75 -11.75 -8.29
CA LEU A 153 7.66 -11.30 -6.90
C LEU A 153 6.25 -11.61 -6.37
N SER A 154 6.16 -12.56 -5.44
CA SER A 154 4.91 -12.89 -4.74
C SER A 154 5.08 -12.64 -3.25
N LEU A 155 4.21 -11.80 -2.70
CA LEU A 155 3.98 -11.73 -1.25
C LEU A 155 2.87 -12.73 -0.94
N LYS A 156 3.15 -13.70 -0.06
CA LYS A 156 2.20 -14.73 0.37
C LYS A 156 1.77 -14.48 1.82
N ASP A 157 0.61 -15.04 2.18
CA ASP A 157 -0.08 -14.94 3.47
C ASP A 157 -0.85 -13.62 3.70
N SER A 158 -1.71 -13.61 4.74
CA SER A 158 -2.49 -12.44 5.13
C SER A 158 -1.58 -11.33 5.64
N ILE A 159 -1.50 -10.21 4.92
CA ILE A 159 -0.76 -9.03 5.37
C ILE A 159 -1.70 -8.17 6.21
N ASN A 160 -1.43 -8.08 7.51
CA ASN A 160 -2.02 -7.08 8.41
C ASN A 160 -0.93 -6.06 8.77
N ALA A 161 -0.97 -4.88 8.15
CA ALA A 161 0.05 -3.85 8.31
C ALA A 161 -0.60 -2.47 8.33
N ASN A 162 -0.19 -1.59 9.25
CA ASN A 162 -0.67 -0.20 9.25
C ASN A 162 -0.36 0.52 7.92
N ASN A 163 0.80 0.23 7.32
CA ASN A 163 1.20 0.70 6.00
C ASN A 163 1.86 -0.44 5.24
N LEU A 164 1.37 -0.76 4.04
CA LEU A 164 2.05 -1.65 3.09
C LEU A 164 2.53 -0.81 1.90
N SER A 165 3.84 -0.73 1.71
CA SER A 165 4.43 0.03 0.61
C SER A 165 5.48 -0.76 -0.15
N LEU A 166 5.28 -0.93 -1.45
CA LEU A 166 6.36 -1.24 -2.37
C LEU A 166 6.94 0.09 -2.85
N LYS A 167 8.23 0.31 -2.56
CA LYS A 167 8.96 1.54 -2.86
C LYS A 167 10.22 1.21 -3.65
N GLY A 168 10.68 2.16 -4.46
CA GLY A 168 11.87 2.02 -5.28
C GLY A 168 11.53 1.85 -6.77
N SER A 169 12.53 1.48 -7.56
CA SER A 169 12.34 1.10 -8.97
C SER A 169 12.01 -0.39 -9.02
N ILE A 170 10.83 -0.74 -9.54
CA ILE A 170 10.40 -2.13 -9.66
C ILE A 170 10.22 -2.45 -11.15
N ASN A 171 10.97 -3.45 -11.61
CA ASN A 171 10.85 -4.02 -12.95
C ASN A 171 10.52 -5.50 -12.80
N ALA A 172 9.30 -5.88 -13.17
CA ALA A 172 8.80 -7.25 -13.07
C ALA A 172 7.86 -7.53 -14.26
N ASN A 173 7.83 -8.76 -14.76
CA ASN A 173 6.85 -9.11 -15.80
C ASN A 173 5.42 -9.06 -15.24
N ASP A 174 5.22 -9.66 -14.06
CA ASP A 174 3.95 -9.63 -13.33
C ASP A 174 4.19 -9.09 -11.91
N LEU A 175 3.44 -8.05 -11.53
CA LEU A 175 3.39 -7.58 -10.14
C LEU A 175 2.00 -7.84 -9.58
N SER A 176 1.93 -8.68 -8.54
CA SER A 176 0.66 -9.05 -7.91
C SER A 176 0.68 -8.93 -6.40
N LEU A 177 -0.36 -8.26 -5.88
CA LEU A 177 -0.79 -8.38 -4.50
C LEU A 177 -2.03 -9.28 -4.51
N LYS A 178 -1.94 -10.45 -3.88
CA LYS A 178 -2.97 -11.49 -3.85
C LYS A 178 -3.46 -11.67 -2.40
N ASP A 179 -4.64 -12.27 -2.24
CA ASP A 179 -5.29 -12.61 -0.97
C ASP A 179 -5.84 -11.42 -0.14
N SER A 180 -6.25 -11.65 1.11
CA SER A 180 -6.84 -10.61 1.98
C SER A 180 -5.76 -9.68 2.54
N ILE A 181 -5.82 -8.40 2.16
CA ILE A 181 -4.93 -7.35 2.67
C ILE A 181 -5.78 -6.40 3.52
N ASN A 182 -5.39 -6.23 4.79
CA ASN A 182 -5.99 -5.23 5.68
C ASN A 182 -4.90 -4.20 6.05
N ALA A 183 -5.02 -3.00 5.50
CA ALA A 183 -4.04 -1.95 5.73
C ALA A 183 -4.70 -0.57 5.78
N ASN A 184 -4.28 0.34 6.67
CA ASN A 184 -4.84 1.70 6.65
C ASN A 184 -4.47 2.42 5.35
N ASN A 185 -3.21 2.27 4.90
CA ASN A 185 -2.74 2.79 3.61
C ASN A 185 -2.06 1.68 2.80
N LEU A 186 -2.52 1.47 1.56
CA LEU A 186 -1.83 0.65 0.56
C LEU A 186 -1.30 1.54 -0.55
N SER A 187 0.02 1.50 -0.79
CA SER A 187 0.63 2.37 -1.78
C SER A 187 1.74 1.69 -2.58
N LEU A 188 1.60 1.77 -3.90
CA LEU A 188 2.68 1.53 -4.85
C LEU A 188 3.24 2.89 -5.27
N LYS A 189 4.51 3.15 -4.95
CA LYS A 189 5.18 4.44 -5.18
C LYS A 189 6.53 4.23 -5.84
N GLY A 190 6.80 4.99 -6.89
CA GLY A 190 8.05 4.95 -7.64
C GLY A 190 7.81 4.80 -9.13
N SER A 191 8.87 4.46 -9.88
CA SER A 191 8.76 4.02 -11.26
C SER A 191 8.45 2.52 -11.28
N ILE A 192 7.30 2.14 -11.82
CA ILE A 192 6.85 0.75 -11.89
C ILE A 192 6.66 0.42 -13.36
N ASN A 193 7.48 -0.51 -13.85
CA ASN A 193 7.35 -1.06 -15.19
C ASN A 193 6.93 -2.53 -15.04
N ALA A 194 5.69 -2.83 -15.41
CA ALA A 194 5.17 -4.19 -15.40
C ALA A 194 4.29 -4.43 -16.62
N ASN A 195 4.38 -5.62 -17.21
CA ASN A 195 3.48 -5.99 -18.30
C ASN A 195 2.05 -6.13 -17.78
N ASN A 196 1.90 -6.76 -16.61
CA ASN A 196 0.63 -6.88 -15.89
C ASN A 196 0.75 -6.37 -14.44
N LEU A 197 -0.12 -5.43 -14.06
CA LEU A 197 -0.29 -4.99 -12.68
C LEU A 197 -1.64 -5.48 -12.15
N SER A 198 -1.63 -6.26 -11.06
CA SER A 198 -2.84 -6.84 -10.50
C SER A 198 -2.96 -6.68 -8.98
N LEU A 199 -4.04 -6.01 -8.56
CA LEU A 199 -4.49 -5.94 -7.17
C LEU A 199 -5.73 -6.86 -7.05
N LYS A 200 -5.55 -8.07 -6.50
CA LYS A 200 -6.61 -9.11 -6.44
C LYS A 200 -6.80 -9.60 -5.01
N GLY A 201 -8.05 -9.91 -4.64
CA GLY A 201 -8.43 -10.35 -3.29
C GLY A 201 -9.36 -9.35 -2.60
N SER A 202 -9.71 -9.63 -1.33
CA SER A 202 -10.45 -8.68 -0.48
C SER A 202 -9.45 -7.68 0.11
N ILE A 203 -9.32 -6.52 -0.53
CA ILE A 203 -8.43 -5.44 -0.07
C ILE A 203 -9.28 -4.46 0.75
N ASN A 204 -9.06 -4.41 2.06
CA ASN A 204 -9.67 -3.43 2.95
C ASN A 204 -8.61 -2.36 3.26
N ALA A 205 -8.62 -1.27 2.50
CA ALA A 205 -7.75 -0.12 2.73
C ALA A 205 -8.55 1.18 2.83
N ASN A 206 -8.23 2.01 3.82
CA ASN A 206 -8.85 3.33 3.96
C ASN A 206 -8.42 4.24 2.79
N ASP A 207 -7.14 4.17 2.40
CA ASP A 207 -6.59 4.86 1.24
C ASP A 207 -5.82 3.89 0.32
N LEU A 208 -6.23 3.80 -0.95
CA LEU A 208 -5.50 3.12 -2.03
C LEU A 208 -4.92 4.16 -2.99
N SER A 209 -3.60 4.24 -3.06
CA SER A 209 -2.91 5.26 -3.86
C SER A 209 -1.90 4.62 -4.82
N LEU A 210 -2.25 4.62 -6.10
CA LEU A 210 -1.36 4.36 -7.24
C LEU A 210 -0.81 5.71 -7.73
N LYS A 211 0.46 6.03 -7.42
CA LYS A 211 1.08 7.33 -7.76
C LYS A 211 2.42 7.12 -8.45
N GLY A 212 2.62 7.82 -9.57
CA GLY A 212 3.81 7.72 -10.43
C GLY A 212 3.41 7.52 -11.90
N SER A 213 4.41 7.38 -12.77
CA SER A 213 4.17 6.90 -14.14
C SER A 213 3.89 5.40 -14.07
N ILE A 214 2.67 4.98 -14.40
CA ILE A 214 2.26 3.58 -14.45
C ILE A 214 2.01 3.27 -15.92
N ASN A 215 2.90 2.44 -16.49
CA ASN A 215 2.73 1.93 -17.85
C ASN A 215 2.35 0.44 -17.74
N ALA A 216 1.14 0.09 -18.17
CA ALA A 216 0.62 -1.27 -18.17
C ALA A 216 -0.21 -1.48 -19.44
N ASN A 217 -0.12 -2.67 -20.05
CA ASN A 217 -0.92 -2.99 -21.23
C ASN A 217 -2.39 -3.22 -20.86
N ASP A 218 -2.65 -3.83 -19.70
CA ASP A 218 -3.99 -4.11 -19.20
C ASP A 218 -4.12 -3.71 -17.72
N ILE A 219 -5.26 -3.10 -17.36
CA ILE A 219 -5.60 -2.72 -15.98
C ILE A 219 -6.91 -3.41 -15.59
N SER A 220 -6.88 -4.23 -14.54
CA SER A 220 -8.07 -4.87 -13.96
C SER A 220 -8.26 -4.42 -12.52
N LEU A 221 -9.39 -3.80 -12.22
CA LEU A 221 -9.74 -3.29 -10.90
C LEU A 221 -11.02 -3.97 -10.39
N ARG A 222 -11.04 -4.36 -9.11
CA ARG A 222 -12.26 -4.71 -8.38
C ARG A 222 -12.48 -3.64 -7.31
N GLY A 223 -13.32 -2.65 -7.61
CA GLY A 223 -13.60 -1.50 -6.74
C GLY A 223 -14.04 -0.26 -7.52
N THR A 224 -14.10 0.90 -6.85
CA THR A 224 -14.41 2.19 -7.46
C THR A 224 -13.13 2.90 -7.91
N ILE A 225 -13.21 3.63 -9.02
CA ILE A 225 -12.16 4.56 -9.48
C ILE A 225 -12.58 5.97 -9.09
N ASP A 226 -11.72 6.68 -8.38
CA ASP A 226 -11.91 8.12 -8.16
C ASP A 226 -11.28 8.89 -9.32
N VAL A 227 -12.06 9.81 -9.90
CA VAL A 227 -11.65 10.63 -11.04
C VAL A 227 -11.96 12.09 -10.74
N PRO A 228 -11.13 13.04 -11.22
CA PRO A 228 -11.39 14.46 -11.04
C PRO A 228 -12.82 14.80 -11.46
N THR A 229 -13.55 15.46 -10.56
CA THR A 229 -14.95 15.85 -10.76
C THR A 229 -15.08 17.35 -10.63
N GLN A 230 -15.73 17.99 -11.61
CA GLN A 230 -16.01 19.43 -11.60
C GLN A 230 -17.50 19.65 -11.82
N MET A 231 -18.04 20.71 -11.22
CA MET A 231 -19.46 21.07 -11.33
C MET A 231 -19.62 22.52 -11.80
N LEU A 232 -20.64 22.75 -12.62
CA LEU A 232 -21.04 24.08 -13.10
C LEU A 232 -22.55 24.21 -13.05
N THR A 233 -23.08 25.40 -12.73
CA THR A 233 -24.51 25.69 -12.81
C THR A 233 -24.74 26.94 -13.63
N ILE A 234 -25.61 26.86 -14.65
CA ILE A 234 -25.94 27.96 -15.56
C ILE A 234 -27.44 28.27 -15.48
N GLN A 235 -27.78 29.54 -15.37
CA GLN A 235 -29.16 30.03 -15.52
C GLN A 235 -29.35 30.50 -16.97
N THR A 236 -30.22 29.86 -17.74
CA THR A 236 -30.31 30.12 -19.19
C THR A 236 -31.05 31.43 -19.53
N GLY A 237 -31.44 32.24 -18.54
CA GLY A 237 -32.14 33.52 -18.73
C GLY A 237 -33.63 33.41 -19.06
N ASN A 238 -34.07 32.30 -19.66
CA ASN A 238 -35.48 32.00 -19.96
C ASN A 238 -36.20 31.24 -18.83
N GLY A 239 -35.62 31.18 -17.62
CA GLY A 239 -36.18 30.51 -16.44
C GLY A 239 -35.77 29.05 -16.26
N MET A 240 -35.02 28.48 -17.20
CA MET A 240 -34.39 27.15 -17.07
C MET A 240 -33.00 27.25 -16.43
N GLN A 241 -32.62 26.21 -15.69
CA GLN A 241 -31.30 26.05 -15.07
C GLN A 241 -30.67 24.73 -15.54
N LEU A 242 -29.37 24.75 -15.80
CA LEU A 242 -28.57 23.58 -16.17
C LEU A 242 -27.51 23.34 -15.10
N GLN A 243 -27.45 22.12 -14.57
CA GLN A 243 -26.38 21.68 -13.66
C GLN A 243 -25.51 20.63 -14.35
N PHE A 244 -24.23 20.95 -14.53
CA PHE A 244 -23.24 20.10 -15.18
C PHE A 244 -22.41 19.37 -14.12
N THR A 245 -22.13 18.10 -14.35
CA THR A 245 -21.15 17.30 -13.60
C THR A 245 -20.20 16.67 -14.60
N LYS A 246 -18.95 17.15 -14.64
CA LYS A 246 -17.88 16.63 -15.51
C LYS A 246 -17.01 15.68 -14.71
N LYS A 247 -16.72 14.50 -15.26
CA LYS A 247 -15.83 13.48 -14.70
C LYS A 247 -14.69 13.17 -15.66
N ASN A 248 -13.48 13.03 -15.11
CA ASN A 248 -12.26 12.68 -15.85
C ASN A 248 -11.95 13.62 -17.04
N ASP A 249 -12.31 14.90 -16.89
CA ASP A 249 -12.18 15.94 -17.92
C ASP A 249 -12.77 15.55 -19.29
N ASP A 250 -13.82 14.74 -19.31
CA ASP A 250 -14.42 14.28 -20.57
C ASP A 250 -15.94 14.03 -20.47
N LEU A 251 -16.38 13.00 -19.73
CA LEU A 251 -17.81 12.70 -19.60
C LEU A 251 -18.51 13.80 -18.80
N VAL A 252 -19.54 14.40 -19.38
CA VAL A 252 -20.39 15.41 -18.73
C VAL A 252 -21.83 14.90 -18.64
N ILE A 253 -22.44 15.02 -17.47
CA ILE A 253 -23.89 14.85 -17.27
C ILE A 253 -24.51 16.22 -17.02
N VAL A 254 -25.55 16.56 -17.76
CA VAL A 254 -26.34 17.79 -17.61
C VAL A 254 -27.69 17.44 -17.02
N ARG A 255 -28.02 18.03 -15.87
CA ARG A 255 -29.33 17.92 -15.22
C ARG A 255 -30.13 19.20 -15.46
N LEU A 256 -31.36 19.05 -15.91
CA LEU A 256 -32.27 20.13 -16.28
C LEU A 256 -33.19 20.48 -15.10
N PHE A 257 -33.25 21.76 -14.75
CA PHE A 257 -34.08 22.31 -13.67
C PHE A 257 -34.79 23.59 -14.13
N GLY A 258 -35.66 24.12 -13.25
CA GLY A 258 -36.37 25.38 -13.48
C GLY A 258 -37.64 25.21 -14.30
N SER A 259 -38.11 26.32 -14.86
CA SER A 259 -39.30 26.39 -15.73
C SER A 259 -39.05 27.35 -16.87
N VAL A 260 -39.08 26.86 -18.10
CA VAL A 260 -38.80 27.67 -19.29
C VAL A 260 -40.02 28.52 -19.65
N SER A 261 -39.78 29.76 -20.08
CA SER A 261 -40.80 30.66 -20.64
C SER A 261 -40.18 31.57 -21.69
N THR A 262 -41.02 32.15 -22.55
CA THR A 262 -40.65 33.21 -23.50
C THR A 262 -39.47 32.82 -24.41
N THR A 263 -39.60 31.71 -25.15
CA THR A 263 -38.59 31.24 -26.12
C THR A 263 -39.25 30.62 -27.36
N LYS A 264 -38.50 30.53 -28.46
CA LYS A 264 -38.95 29.94 -29.74
C LYS A 264 -37.90 29.00 -30.31
N ALA A 265 -38.33 28.05 -31.13
CA ALA A 265 -37.40 27.11 -31.77
C ALA A 265 -36.31 27.85 -32.57
N GLY A 266 -35.06 27.41 -32.44
CA GLY A 266 -33.87 28.01 -33.06
C GLY A 266 -33.31 29.24 -32.34
N ILE A 267 -33.91 29.71 -31.24
CA ILE A 267 -33.45 30.89 -30.52
C ILE A 267 -32.42 30.52 -29.45
N LYS A 268 -31.35 31.31 -29.37
CA LYS A 268 -30.37 31.24 -28.28
C LYS A 268 -31.00 31.69 -26.96
N MET A 269 -30.75 30.92 -25.92
CA MET A 269 -31.10 31.25 -24.55
C MET A 269 -30.42 32.56 -24.12
N SER A 270 -31.11 33.38 -23.35
CA SER A 270 -30.68 34.76 -23.03
C SER A 270 -29.67 34.88 -21.88
N GLY A 271 -29.38 33.78 -21.19
CA GLY A 271 -28.46 33.74 -20.05
C GLY A 271 -26.97 33.58 -20.42
N PRO A 272 -26.10 33.38 -19.41
CA PRO A 272 -24.68 33.15 -19.62
C PRO A 272 -24.42 31.90 -20.47
N TRP A 273 -23.31 31.93 -21.20
CA TRP A 273 -22.82 30.80 -21.98
C TRP A 273 -22.10 29.80 -21.08
N VAL A 274 -21.98 28.56 -21.57
CA VAL A 274 -21.24 27.49 -20.88
C VAL A 274 -19.75 27.83 -20.80
N ASP A 275 -19.16 27.63 -19.62
CA ASP A 275 -17.74 27.87 -19.36
C ASP A 275 -16.85 27.01 -20.26
N LYS A 276 -15.67 27.54 -20.62
CA LYS A 276 -14.74 26.92 -21.58
C LYS A 276 -14.41 25.47 -21.24
N GLU A 277 -14.27 25.14 -19.96
CA GLU A 277 -13.89 23.81 -19.46
C GLU A 277 -14.98 22.73 -19.64
N PHE A 278 -16.20 23.14 -20.00
CA PHE A 278 -17.36 22.27 -20.21
C PHE A 278 -17.84 22.28 -21.68
N ARG A 279 -17.23 23.06 -22.58
CA ARG A 279 -17.68 23.16 -23.98
C ARG A 279 -17.32 21.89 -24.77
N PRO A 280 -18.26 21.30 -25.51
CA PRO A 280 -17.98 20.13 -26.34
C PRO A 280 -17.23 20.51 -27.63
N ALA A 281 -16.50 19.55 -28.22
CA ALA A 281 -15.81 19.73 -29.50
C ALA A 281 -16.76 19.83 -30.71
N VAL A 282 -17.95 19.24 -30.59
CA VAL A 282 -19.05 19.31 -31.58
C VAL A 282 -20.35 19.66 -30.87
N VAL A 283 -21.33 20.21 -31.59
CA VAL A 283 -22.63 20.59 -31.00
C VAL A 283 -23.31 19.36 -30.39
N GLN A 284 -23.82 19.49 -29.16
CA GLN A 284 -24.47 18.40 -28.42
C GLN A 284 -25.93 18.74 -28.15
N SER A 285 -26.84 17.90 -28.66
CA SER A 285 -28.28 18.03 -28.42
C SER A 285 -28.69 17.27 -27.17
N ILE A 286 -29.13 17.98 -26.14
CA ILE A 286 -29.56 17.45 -24.85
C ILE A 286 -31.10 17.42 -24.80
N VAL A 287 -31.66 16.21 -24.77
CA VAL A 287 -33.11 16.01 -24.67
C VAL A 287 -33.59 16.23 -23.24
N GLY A 288 -34.72 16.92 -23.11
CA GLY A 288 -35.41 17.17 -21.85
C GLY A 288 -36.93 16.93 -21.96
N HIS A 289 -37.60 16.99 -20.82
CA HIS A 289 -39.02 16.70 -20.69
C HIS A 289 -39.75 17.77 -19.87
N PHE A 290 -41.00 18.05 -20.23
CA PHE A 290 -41.87 18.94 -19.45
C PHE A 290 -42.59 18.18 -18.35
N ALA A 291 -42.33 18.51 -17.08
CA ALA A 291 -42.88 17.76 -15.96
C ALA A 291 -44.42 17.84 -15.94
N GLY A 292 -45.10 16.68 -15.88
CA GLY A 292 -46.57 16.59 -15.89
C GLY A 292 -47.21 16.66 -17.27
N HIS A 293 -46.42 16.63 -18.35
CA HIS A 293 -46.89 16.62 -19.73
C HIS A 293 -46.39 15.37 -20.48
N GLU A 294 -46.91 15.09 -21.66
CA GLU A 294 -46.42 14.04 -22.57
C GLU A 294 -45.37 14.56 -23.58
N THR A 295 -44.96 15.82 -23.42
CA THR A 295 -44.14 16.54 -24.40
C THR A 295 -42.69 16.67 -23.96
N SER A 296 -41.78 16.59 -24.92
CA SER A 296 -40.34 16.75 -24.76
C SER A 296 -39.81 17.95 -25.53
N PHE A 297 -38.55 18.29 -25.27
CA PHE A 297 -37.80 19.30 -26.00
C PHE A 297 -36.34 18.85 -26.12
N HIS A 298 -35.53 19.55 -26.91
CA HIS A 298 -34.08 19.51 -26.74
C HIS A 298 -33.49 20.90 -26.77
N ILE A 299 -32.27 21.00 -26.24
CA ILE A 299 -31.39 22.14 -26.39
C ILE A 299 -30.09 21.72 -27.05
N ASP A 300 -29.48 22.61 -27.80
CA ASP A 300 -28.13 22.42 -28.30
C ASP A 300 -27.14 23.20 -27.44
N ILE A 301 -26.08 22.53 -27.00
CA ILE A 301 -24.90 23.17 -26.42
C ILE A 301 -23.88 23.31 -27.54
N ASP A 302 -23.69 24.55 -28.00
CA ASP A 302 -22.79 24.89 -29.09
C ASP A 302 -21.33 24.84 -28.64
N THR A 303 -20.41 24.62 -29.59
CA THR A 303 -18.96 24.56 -29.33
C THR A 303 -18.39 25.86 -28.76
N ASN A 304 -19.05 27.00 -29.04
CA ASN A 304 -18.68 28.30 -28.47
C ASN A 304 -19.24 28.54 -27.05
N GLY A 305 -20.10 27.64 -26.55
CA GLY A 305 -20.77 27.71 -25.27
C GLY A 305 -22.19 28.30 -25.30
N SER A 306 -22.73 28.77 -26.43
CA SER A 306 -24.13 29.18 -26.50
C SER A 306 -25.07 27.99 -26.34
N ILE A 307 -26.27 28.26 -25.82
CA ILE A 307 -27.32 27.26 -25.64
C ILE A 307 -28.49 27.65 -26.54
N THR A 308 -28.89 26.77 -27.46
CA THR A 308 -29.97 27.03 -28.42
C THR A 308 -31.19 26.17 -28.10
N TRP A 309 -32.39 26.76 -28.10
CA TRP A 309 -33.66 26.07 -27.87
C TRP A 309 -34.18 25.40 -29.14
N TRP A 310 -34.59 24.14 -29.06
CA TRP A 310 -35.23 23.41 -30.17
C TRP A 310 -36.51 22.68 -29.76
N GLY A 311 -37.06 23.02 -28.60
CA GLY A 311 -38.42 22.63 -28.25
C GLY A 311 -39.48 23.46 -28.98
N PRO A 312 -40.77 23.20 -28.71
CA PRO A 312 -41.87 24.02 -29.22
C PRO A 312 -41.76 25.47 -28.70
N ASP A 313 -42.45 26.40 -29.38
CA ASP A 313 -42.54 27.80 -28.95
C ASP A 313 -43.26 27.90 -27.60
N ILE A 314 -42.62 28.54 -26.61
CA ILE A 314 -43.15 28.69 -25.25
C ILE A 314 -43.48 30.17 -24.99
N GLY A 315 -44.75 30.42 -24.64
CA GLY A 315 -45.24 31.74 -24.26
C GLY A 315 -44.81 32.19 -22.87
N LYS A 316 -45.56 33.14 -22.29
CA LYS A 316 -45.22 33.75 -20.99
C LYS A 316 -45.43 32.82 -19.79
N THR A 317 -46.31 31.82 -19.91
CA THR A 317 -46.59 30.86 -18.83
C THR A 317 -45.43 29.86 -18.70
N PRO A 318 -44.69 29.83 -17.58
CA PRO A 318 -43.54 28.94 -17.45
C PRO A 318 -43.94 27.46 -17.36
N ILE A 319 -43.17 26.59 -18.02
CA ILE A 319 -43.37 25.13 -17.99
C ILE A 319 -42.14 24.47 -17.37
N ALA A 320 -42.34 23.65 -16.35
CA ALA A 320 -41.25 23.00 -15.62
C ALA A 320 -40.44 22.05 -16.51
N THR A 321 -39.12 22.23 -16.57
CA THR A 321 -38.20 21.44 -17.40
C THR A 321 -37.36 20.50 -16.54
N ARG A 322 -37.33 19.21 -16.88
CA ARG A 322 -36.57 18.16 -16.16
C ARG A 322 -35.90 17.21 -17.13
N GLY A 323 -34.93 16.44 -16.64
CA GLY A 323 -34.24 15.40 -17.40
C GLY A 323 -32.74 15.41 -17.16
N ASN A 324 -32.09 14.33 -17.58
CA ASN A 324 -30.63 14.21 -17.61
C ASN A 324 -30.21 13.88 -19.04
N GLY A 325 -29.17 14.55 -19.54
CA GLY A 325 -28.46 14.13 -20.75
C GLY A 325 -26.96 14.06 -20.51
N SER A 326 -26.24 13.39 -21.40
CA SER A 326 -24.79 13.22 -21.29
C SER A 326 -24.09 13.47 -22.62
N TYR A 327 -22.88 14.01 -22.56
CA TYR A 327 -22.01 14.19 -23.72
C TYR A 327 -20.53 14.04 -23.34
N PHE A 328 -19.68 13.89 -24.35
CA PHE A 328 -18.20 13.89 -24.23
C PHE A 328 -17.63 15.21 -24.71
N ILE A 329 -16.54 15.65 -24.09
CA ILE A 329 -15.84 16.89 -24.48
C ILE A 329 -14.80 16.59 -25.57
N LYS A 330 -14.07 15.48 -25.45
CA LYS A 330 -12.93 15.13 -26.29
C LYS A 330 -13.34 14.41 -27.58
#